data_AF-A0A0C2A5D0-F1
#
_entry.id   AF-A0A0C2A5D0-F1
#
_cell.length_a   1.000
_cell.length_b   1.000
_cell.length_c   1.000
_cell.angle_alpha   90.00
_cell.angle_beta   90.00
_cell.angle_gamma   90.00
#
_symmetry.space_group_name_H-M   'P 1'
#
loop_
_entity.id
_entity.type
_entity.pdbx_description
1 polymer ?
#
loop_
_entity_poly.entity_id
_entity_poly.type
_entity_poly.pdbx_seq_one_letter_code
_entity_poly.pdbx_strand_id
1 'polypeptide(L)'
;MTLALVAGCGSPTDSGSGSGGADGIGGVDQGNDTLSTEDGPTDTGDGDSDTGDGDADTNTGDGDADPTDDDSGGSGTKFDLAGIPDGGTNGGCAAPIHNPCDNDNDPWHAIGVNCPNEYAITTAYTGHVDALYVHTGQLGTYNPATYPPLEGEKMVILSSGIAQQLTIPGQYASTSHVGNDPLNLPAPLTPTPVDNGLMVDCVANPNLIGTGDCSNTIQEQWSQGNGAYDYAEMRMTGEVPFGATGFSYNLAFFSTEYPGFYQSSFNDMYIAWLQSEKWTGNVSFDDDGAPISLNAGFLDYKDAPNPYDCNAPCTAPELQGTAMQGHAGTKWLTTSAGVEPGEDFTIVFAIFDLSDNILDSVVILDNFSWNCEGGPPITVPG
;
A
#
# COMPACT_ATOMS: atom_id res chain seq x y z
N MET A 1 -0.76 54.17 18.07
CA MET A 1 0.25 54.53 17.05
C MET A 1 0.12 53.46 15.99
N THR A 2 -0.61 53.80 14.93
CA THR A 2 -1.16 52.85 13.95
C THR A 2 -0.16 52.71 12.81
N LEU A 3 0.34 51.51 12.56
CA LEU A 3 1.27 51.25 11.46
C LEU A 3 0.50 50.57 10.32
N ALA A 4 0.32 51.30 9.22
CA ALA A 4 -0.35 50.85 8.01
C ALA A 4 0.67 50.18 7.06
N LEU A 5 0.33 48.98 6.60
CA LEU A 5 1.00 48.28 5.50
C LEU A 5 0.50 48.86 4.16
N VAL A 6 1.42 49.24 3.26
CA VAL A 6 1.11 49.65 1.89
C VAL A 6 1.56 48.54 0.94
N ALA A 7 0.62 47.95 0.23
CA ALA A 7 0.84 47.05 -0.89
C ALA A 7 1.14 47.85 -2.17
N GLY A 8 2.14 47.41 -2.94
CA GLY A 8 2.48 47.98 -4.24
C GLY A 8 2.43 46.92 -5.33
N CYS A 9 1.37 46.96 -6.16
CA CYS A 9 1.33 46.29 -7.47
C CYS A 9 2.17 47.09 -8.47
N GLY A 10 2.92 46.39 -9.32
CA GLY A 10 3.59 46.99 -10.47
C GLY A 10 3.79 45.99 -11.60
N SER A 11 2.97 46.10 -12.65
CA SER A 11 3.32 45.69 -14.02
C SER A 11 3.49 46.97 -14.84
N PRO A 12 4.42 47.00 -15.82
CA PRO A 12 3.97 47.34 -17.17
C PRO A 12 4.76 46.70 -18.34
N THR A 13 3.98 46.28 -19.35
CA THR A 13 4.10 46.52 -20.81
C THR A 13 5.35 46.10 -21.61
N ASP A 14 5.12 45.09 -22.47
CA ASP A 14 5.03 45.17 -23.96
C ASP A 14 6.06 46.00 -24.75
N SER A 15 6.74 45.32 -25.67
CA SER A 15 7.33 45.89 -26.89
C SER A 15 7.47 44.79 -27.96
N GLY A 16 6.68 44.90 -29.02
CA GLY A 16 6.63 43.91 -30.11
C GLY A 16 7.49 44.20 -31.34
N SER A 17 7.14 43.43 -32.39
CA SER A 17 7.38 43.61 -33.83
C SER A 17 8.50 42.81 -34.51
N GLY A 18 8.12 42.02 -35.53
CA GLY A 18 8.86 42.00 -36.80
C GLY A 18 9.00 40.69 -37.62
N SER A 19 7.95 40.35 -38.39
CA SER A 19 7.97 40.04 -39.86
C SER A 19 8.72 38.84 -40.48
N GLY A 20 7.94 38.03 -41.24
CA GLY A 20 8.26 37.44 -42.58
C GLY A 20 8.77 36.00 -42.55
N GLY A 21 8.35 35.01 -43.36
CA GLY A 21 7.53 34.83 -44.57
C GLY A 21 7.95 33.44 -45.11
N ALA A 22 7.06 32.47 -45.36
CA ALA A 22 6.33 32.17 -46.61
C ALA A 22 6.72 30.75 -47.13
N ASP A 23 5.80 30.16 -47.91
CA ASP A 23 5.85 28.93 -48.72
C ASP A 23 5.54 27.59 -47.98
N GLY A 24 4.56 26.76 -48.36
CA GLY A 24 3.59 26.79 -49.45
C GLY A 24 3.07 25.38 -49.81
N ILE A 25 1.74 25.26 -49.96
CA ILE A 25 0.97 24.45 -50.96
C ILE A 25 1.15 22.90 -50.89
N GLY A 26 0.16 22.08 -50.50
CA GLY A 26 -1.15 21.74 -51.12
C GLY A 26 -1.27 20.19 -51.04
N GLY A 27 -2.39 19.47 -51.02
CA GLY A 27 -3.79 19.70 -51.29
C GLY A 27 -4.36 18.35 -51.77
N VAL A 28 -5.31 17.78 -51.01
CA VAL A 28 -6.49 17.00 -51.43
C VAL A 28 -6.29 15.77 -52.34
N ASP A 29 -6.74 14.58 -51.90
CA ASP A 29 -7.85 13.87 -52.57
C ASP A 29 -8.52 12.79 -51.70
N GLN A 30 -9.86 12.76 -51.74
CA GLN A 30 -10.74 11.71 -51.22
C GLN A 30 -11.49 11.09 -52.40
N GLY A 31 -11.66 9.77 -52.38
CA GLY A 31 -12.63 9.03 -53.19
C GLY A 31 -12.38 7.53 -52.99
N ASN A 32 -13.12 6.81 -52.15
CA ASN A 32 -14.50 6.31 -52.29
C ASN A 32 -14.64 5.12 -53.25
N ASP A 33 -15.53 4.19 -52.85
CA ASP A 33 -16.14 3.06 -53.58
C ASP A 33 -15.28 1.80 -53.80
N THR A 34 -15.77 0.55 -53.65
CA THR A 34 -17.07 -0.05 -53.27
C THR A 34 -16.91 -1.58 -53.17
N LEU A 35 -17.93 -2.20 -52.56
CA LEU A 35 -18.52 -3.53 -52.85
C LEU A 35 -17.93 -4.83 -52.27
N SER A 36 -18.77 -5.41 -51.41
CA SER A 36 -18.91 -6.82 -51.00
C SER A 36 -19.58 -7.68 -52.08
N THR A 37 -19.29 -8.99 -52.11
CA THR A 37 -20.19 -10.16 -52.33
C THR A 37 -19.34 -11.44 -52.22
N GLU A 38 -19.58 -12.31 -51.23
CA GLU A 38 -20.33 -13.58 -51.30
C GLU A 38 -19.66 -14.70 -52.15
N ASP A 39 -19.32 -15.83 -51.52
CA ASP A 39 -19.89 -17.17 -51.80
C ASP A 39 -19.07 -18.31 -51.15
N GLY A 40 -19.76 -19.23 -50.45
CA GLY A 40 -19.32 -20.62 -50.20
C GLY A 40 -19.49 -21.50 -51.46
N PRO A 41 -19.50 -22.86 -51.43
CA PRO A 41 -19.80 -23.76 -50.30
C PRO A 41 -18.99 -25.11 -50.24
N THR A 42 -19.25 -25.89 -49.17
CA THR A 42 -19.33 -27.38 -49.00
C THR A 42 -18.42 -28.38 -49.76
N ASP A 43 -17.87 -29.39 -49.07
CA ASP A 43 -18.21 -30.82 -49.28
C ASP A 43 -17.59 -31.77 -48.20
N THR A 44 -18.15 -32.98 -48.19
CA THR A 44 -18.25 -34.13 -47.27
C THR A 44 -17.05 -35.09 -47.17
N GLY A 45 -17.10 -35.99 -46.17
CA GLY A 45 -16.31 -37.23 -46.16
C GLY A 45 -16.43 -38.08 -44.88
N ASP A 46 -17.47 -38.91 -44.80
CA ASP A 46 -17.58 -40.06 -43.88
C ASP A 46 -16.69 -41.23 -44.34
N GLY A 47 -16.19 -42.03 -43.40
CA GLY A 47 -15.46 -43.27 -43.70
C GLY A 47 -15.36 -44.19 -42.48
N ASP A 48 -16.34 -45.07 -42.35
CA ASP A 48 -16.45 -46.19 -41.40
C ASP A 48 -15.87 -47.48 -42.03
N SER A 49 -15.23 -48.35 -41.24
CA SER A 49 -15.19 -49.83 -41.35
C SER A 49 -14.05 -50.49 -40.55
N ASP A 50 -14.42 -50.98 -39.37
CA ASP A 50 -14.50 -52.42 -38.99
C ASP A 50 -13.29 -53.39 -39.08
N THR A 51 -13.07 -54.08 -37.94
CA THR A 51 -13.02 -55.56 -37.70
C THR A 51 -11.79 -56.19 -37.01
N GLY A 52 -12.09 -56.72 -35.81
CA GLY A 52 -11.79 -58.10 -35.36
C GLY A 52 -10.62 -58.30 -34.37
N ASP A 53 -10.61 -59.24 -33.43
CA ASP A 53 -11.61 -60.07 -32.73
C ASP A 53 -10.84 -61.01 -31.76
N GLY A 54 -11.44 -61.36 -30.61
CA GLY A 54 -11.22 -62.60 -29.83
C GLY A 54 -10.06 -62.64 -28.80
N ASP A 55 -10.17 -63.23 -27.60
CA ASP A 55 -11.19 -64.08 -26.98
C ASP A 55 -10.93 -64.22 -25.45
N ALA A 56 -12.04 -64.39 -24.69
CA ALA A 56 -12.35 -65.26 -23.53
C ALA A 56 -11.26 -65.66 -22.47
N ASP A 57 -11.52 -65.92 -21.18
CA ASP A 57 -12.71 -66.49 -20.53
C ASP A 57 -12.66 -66.36 -18.98
N THR A 58 -13.79 -66.74 -18.41
CA THR A 58 -14.38 -66.69 -17.06
C THR A 58 -13.77 -67.53 -15.92
N ASN A 59 -14.01 -67.09 -14.66
CA ASN A 59 -14.30 -67.95 -13.51
C ASN A 59 -15.00 -67.11 -12.41
N THR A 60 -16.33 -67.19 -12.28
CA THR A 60 -17.11 -67.95 -11.26
C THR A 60 -16.91 -67.49 -9.81
N GLY A 61 -18.01 -67.05 -9.20
CA GLY A 61 -18.12 -66.70 -7.79
C GLY A 61 -18.55 -67.87 -6.89
N ASP A 62 -18.53 -67.63 -5.59
CA ASP A 62 -19.68 -67.76 -4.68
C ASP A 62 -19.25 -67.35 -3.25
N GLY A 63 -20.18 -66.69 -2.55
CA GLY A 63 -19.98 -66.07 -1.25
C GLY A 63 -20.35 -66.93 -0.05
N ASP A 64 -20.57 -66.21 1.06
CA ASP A 64 -20.97 -66.58 2.43
C ASP A 64 -19.80 -66.87 3.39
N ALA A 65 -19.65 -66.22 4.56
CA ALA A 65 -20.43 -65.19 5.25
C ALA A 65 -19.58 -64.55 6.38
N ASP A 66 -19.91 -63.30 6.70
CA ASP A 66 -19.49 -62.43 7.82
C ASP A 66 -20.04 -62.95 9.19
N PRO A 67 -19.54 -62.57 10.40
CA PRO A 67 -19.81 -61.24 10.99
C PRO A 67 -18.70 -60.65 11.91
N THR A 68 -18.39 -59.35 11.78
CA THR A 68 -18.47 -58.26 12.80
C THR A 68 -17.68 -57.05 12.28
N ASP A 69 -18.33 -56.01 11.74
CA ASP A 69 -18.95 -54.90 12.47
C ASP A 69 -17.91 -54.06 13.26
N ASP A 70 -17.30 -53.08 12.60
CA ASP A 70 -17.30 -51.70 13.12
C ASP A 70 -17.02 -50.69 11.98
N ASP A 71 -17.90 -49.71 11.91
CA ASP A 71 -18.06 -48.69 10.90
C ASP A 71 -17.42 -47.42 11.46
N SER A 72 -16.17 -47.09 11.11
CA SER A 72 -15.60 -45.76 11.40
C SER A 72 -14.20 -45.51 10.83
N GLY A 73 -14.06 -44.36 10.14
CA GLY A 73 -12.85 -43.55 10.28
C GLY A 73 -11.69 -43.83 9.33
N GLY A 74 -11.92 -43.70 8.03
CA GLY A 74 -10.85 -43.38 7.10
C GLY A 74 -10.38 -41.94 7.30
N SER A 75 -9.48 -41.70 8.25
CA SER A 75 -8.64 -40.50 8.29
C SER A 75 -7.37 -40.80 9.07
N GLY A 76 -6.24 -40.61 8.42
CA GLY A 76 -4.93 -40.87 9.00
C GLY A 76 -3.84 -40.16 8.21
N THR A 77 -4.00 -38.87 7.95
CA THR A 77 -2.84 -37.99 7.73
C THR A 77 -2.06 -37.96 9.05
N LYS A 78 -0.83 -38.47 9.03
CA LYS A 78 0.01 -38.69 10.23
C LYS A 78 0.78 -37.45 10.70
N PHE A 79 0.33 -36.26 10.34
CA PHE A 79 0.93 -34.99 10.72
C PHE A 79 -0.18 -33.98 11.06
N ASP A 80 -0.75 -34.14 12.25
CA ASP A 80 -1.56 -33.10 12.89
C ASP A 80 -0.63 -32.26 13.75
N LEU A 81 -0.28 -31.08 13.25
CA LEU A 81 0.38 -30.03 14.02
C LEU A 81 -0.73 -29.23 14.71
N ALA A 82 -0.94 -29.49 16.00
CA ALA A 82 -1.93 -28.79 16.80
C ALA A 82 -1.76 -27.26 16.63
N GLY A 83 -2.73 -26.61 15.99
CA GLY A 83 -2.74 -25.16 15.74
C GLY A 83 -2.78 -24.74 14.27
N ILE A 84 -2.57 -25.66 13.32
CA ILE A 84 -2.69 -25.37 11.88
C ILE A 84 -3.95 -26.06 11.34
N PRO A 85 -4.94 -25.33 10.80
CA PRO A 85 -6.09 -25.94 10.13
C PRO A 85 -5.65 -26.84 8.98
N ASP A 86 -6.21 -28.05 8.89
CA ASP A 86 -5.91 -29.00 7.80
C ASP A 86 -6.18 -28.35 6.44
N GLY A 87 -5.10 -28.08 5.70
CA GLY A 87 -5.18 -27.65 4.31
C GLY A 87 -5.88 -28.73 3.50
N GLY A 88 -7.14 -28.47 3.13
CA GLY A 88 -7.90 -29.37 2.25
C GLY A 88 -7.12 -29.69 0.98
N THR A 89 -7.47 -30.79 0.32
CA THR A 89 -6.82 -31.38 -0.87
C THR A 89 -6.71 -30.47 -2.11
N ASN A 90 -7.06 -29.18 -2.00
CA ASN A 90 -6.92 -28.10 -2.97
C ASN A 90 -6.10 -26.89 -2.44
N GLY A 91 -5.24 -27.04 -1.43
CA GLY A 91 -4.44 -25.92 -0.92
C GLY A 91 -5.30 -24.81 -0.32
N GLY A 92 -6.18 -25.16 0.61
CA GLY A 92 -7.05 -24.20 1.28
C GLY A 92 -6.25 -23.15 2.07
N CYS A 93 -6.72 -21.91 2.00
CA CYS A 93 -6.30 -20.80 2.86
C CYS A 93 -6.32 -21.22 4.34
N ALA A 94 -5.20 -21.03 5.03
CA ALA A 94 -5.03 -21.31 6.46
C ALA A 94 -4.16 -20.23 7.11
N ALA A 95 -4.43 -18.96 6.77
CA ALA A 95 -3.71 -17.82 7.32
C ALA A 95 -3.71 -17.88 8.86
N PRO A 96 -2.59 -17.53 9.52
CA PRO A 96 -2.52 -17.55 10.98
C PRO A 96 -3.68 -16.77 11.62
N ILE A 97 -4.25 -17.37 12.67
CA ILE A 97 -5.27 -16.70 13.48
C ILE A 97 -4.55 -15.70 14.38
N HIS A 98 -5.07 -14.47 14.40
CA HIS A 98 -4.59 -13.40 15.26
C HIS A 98 -5.55 -13.14 16.44
N ASN A 99 -5.00 -12.94 17.63
CA ASN A 99 -5.69 -12.43 18.81
C ASN A 99 -4.90 -11.23 19.38
N PRO A 100 -5.53 -10.05 19.53
CA PRO A 100 -4.83 -8.85 20.00
C PRO A 100 -4.14 -9.05 21.35
N CYS A 101 -2.92 -8.53 21.48
CA CYS A 101 -2.05 -8.75 22.64
C CYS A 101 -1.51 -7.44 23.27
N ASP A 102 -2.36 -6.44 23.41
CA ASP A 102 -2.04 -5.08 23.89
C ASP A 102 -1.69 -4.93 25.37
N ASN A 103 -1.23 -5.99 26.04
CA ASN A 103 -0.91 -5.96 27.46
C ASN A 103 0.43 -5.28 27.78
N ASP A 104 1.21 -4.88 26.77
CA ASP A 104 2.48 -4.16 26.88
C ASP A 104 2.56 -2.97 25.91
N ASN A 105 3.72 -2.31 25.83
CA ASN A 105 3.93 -1.17 24.93
C ASN A 105 4.87 -1.53 23.78
N ASP A 106 4.91 -2.80 23.37
CA ASP A 106 5.63 -3.19 22.16
C ASP A 106 4.86 -2.66 20.94
N PRO A 107 5.49 -1.84 20.08
CA PRO A 107 4.83 -1.33 18.88
C PRO A 107 4.39 -2.43 17.91
N TRP A 108 5.05 -3.59 17.90
CA TRP A 108 4.66 -4.71 17.03
C TRP A 108 3.41 -5.41 17.54
N HIS A 109 3.31 -5.63 18.85
CA HIS A 109 2.09 -6.17 19.46
C HIS A 109 0.89 -5.24 19.23
N ALA A 110 1.10 -3.93 19.27
CA ALA A 110 0.07 -2.91 19.07
C ALA A 110 -0.47 -2.81 17.64
N ILE A 111 0.11 -3.53 16.67
CA ILE A 111 -0.41 -3.61 15.30
C ILE A 111 -0.69 -5.06 14.87
N GLY A 112 -0.70 -6.01 15.81
CA GLY A 112 -1.03 -7.42 15.53
C GLY A 112 0.13 -8.31 15.12
N VAL A 113 1.37 -7.87 15.32
CA VAL A 113 2.59 -8.62 14.95
C VAL A 113 3.25 -9.20 16.21
N ASN A 114 3.69 -10.46 16.14
CA ASN A 114 4.44 -11.15 17.19
C ASN A 114 3.69 -11.40 18.51
N CYS A 115 2.36 -11.44 18.48
CA CYS A 115 1.60 -11.77 19.68
C CYS A 115 1.95 -13.16 20.26
N PRO A 116 1.83 -13.37 21.58
CA PRO A 116 2.25 -14.60 22.21
C PRO A 116 1.57 -15.85 21.62
N ASN A 117 2.38 -16.82 21.22
CA ASN A 117 1.97 -18.07 20.54
C ASN A 117 1.49 -17.92 19.09
N GLU A 118 1.73 -16.77 18.46
CA GLU A 118 1.46 -16.57 17.05
C GLU A 118 2.71 -16.78 16.19
N TYR A 119 2.54 -16.58 14.88
CA TYR A 119 3.62 -16.69 13.91
C TYR A 119 4.67 -15.60 14.17
N ALA A 120 5.90 -16.03 14.49
CA ALA A 120 6.98 -15.13 14.86
C ALA A 120 7.70 -14.58 13.63
N ILE A 121 7.87 -13.27 13.59
CA ILE A 121 8.57 -12.50 12.55
C ILE A 121 9.71 -11.74 13.21
N THR A 122 10.84 -11.59 12.52
CA THR A 122 11.94 -10.76 13.05
C THR A 122 11.60 -9.29 12.81
N THR A 123 11.69 -8.47 13.86
CA THR A 123 11.34 -7.05 13.79
C THR A 123 12.51 -6.16 14.20
N ALA A 124 12.53 -4.93 13.68
CA ALA A 124 13.52 -3.92 13.97
C ALA A 124 12.94 -2.51 13.83
N TYR A 125 13.51 -1.56 14.56
CA TYR A 125 13.20 -0.14 14.43
C TYR A 125 14.49 0.63 14.17
N THR A 126 14.45 1.57 13.23
CA THR A 126 15.53 2.53 12.98
C THR A 126 14.92 3.92 12.98
N GLY A 127 15.38 4.79 13.88
CA GLY A 127 14.88 6.15 13.95
C GLY A 127 15.25 6.84 15.26
N HIS A 128 14.85 8.10 15.40
CA HIS A 128 14.93 8.77 16.70
C HIS A 128 13.95 8.14 17.69
N VAL A 129 14.30 7.98 18.96
CA VAL A 129 13.47 7.22 19.93
C VAL A 129 12.06 7.83 20.11
N ASP A 130 11.93 9.14 19.91
CA ASP A 130 10.67 9.88 20.04
C ASP A 130 9.83 9.87 18.74
N ALA A 131 10.37 9.34 17.64
CA ALA A 131 9.66 9.18 16.37
C ALA A 131 8.74 7.95 16.34
N LEU A 132 8.69 7.17 17.42
CA LEU A 132 7.79 6.02 17.57
C LEU A 132 7.04 6.10 18.89
N TYR A 133 5.73 5.93 18.84
CA TYR A 133 4.88 5.96 20.03
C TYR A 133 3.72 4.96 19.91
N VAL A 134 3.43 4.24 20.99
CA VAL A 134 2.26 3.36 21.09
C VAL A 134 1.14 4.12 21.79
N HIS A 135 0.05 4.36 21.07
CA HIS A 135 -1.11 5.09 21.56
C HIS A 135 -2.22 4.13 21.99
N THR A 136 -2.95 4.49 23.05
CA THR A 136 -4.06 3.66 23.57
C THR A 136 -5.38 4.39 23.38
N GLY A 137 -6.36 3.67 22.82
CA GLY A 137 -7.69 4.18 22.55
C GLY A 137 -7.74 5.11 21.35
N GLN A 138 -8.89 5.77 21.19
CA GLN A 138 -9.14 6.68 20.08
C GLN A 138 -8.10 7.80 20.01
N LEU A 139 -7.63 8.11 18.81
CA LEU A 139 -6.92 9.36 18.53
C LEU A 139 -7.93 10.49 18.21
N GLY A 140 -7.73 11.64 18.85
CA GLY A 140 -8.64 12.78 18.74
C GLY A 140 -9.90 12.64 19.60
N THR A 141 -10.78 13.63 19.50
CA THR A 141 -11.99 13.77 20.34
C THR A 141 -13.29 13.77 19.55
N TYR A 142 -13.22 13.63 18.22
CA TYR A 142 -14.39 13.66 17.35
C TYR A 142 -15.33 12.46 17.64
N ASN A 143 -16.64 12.67 17.45
CA ASN A 143 -17.66 11.66 17.67
C ASN A 143 -18.67 11.65 16.50
N PRO A 144 -18.81 10.55 15.72
CA PRO A 144 -18.17 9.24 15.91
C PRO A 144 -16.65 9.31 15.80
N ALA A 145 -15.97 8.33 16.43
CA ALA A 145 -14.51 8.27 16.45
C ALA A 145 -13.95 8.24 15.03
N THR A 146 -13.08 9.20 14.68
CA THR A 146 -12.38 9.22 13.39
C THR A 146 -11.34 8.11 13.32
N TYR A 147 -10.51 8.02 14.38
CA TYR A 147 -9.37 7.11 14.45
C TYR A 147 -9.43 6.25 15.73
N PRO A 148 -10.40 5.33 15.84
CA PRO A 148 -10.34 4.28 16.86
C PRO A 148 -9.23 3.27 16.52
N PRO A 149 -8.67 2.55 17.51
CA PRO A 149 -7.96 1.30 17.25
C PRO A 149 -8.86 0.34 16.46
N LEU A 150 -8.28 -0.32 15.47
CA LEU A 150 -8.94 -1.24 14.55
C LEU A 150 -8.71 -2.70 14.96
N GLU A 151 -7.63 -2.99 15.68
CA GLU A 151 -7.53 -4.17 16.52
C GLU A 151 -7.25 -3.79 17.98
N GLY A 152 -7.63 -4.67 18.90
CA GLY A 152 -7.35 -4.50 20.32
C GLY A 152 -7.77 -3.14 20.91
N GLU A 153 -6.84 -2.50 21.60
CA GLU A 153 -6.98 -1.23 22.31
C GLU A 153 -5.89 -0.21 21.94
N LYS A 154 -4.90 -0.58 21.12
CA LYS A 154 -3.73 0.26 20.80
C LYS A 154 -3.50 0.40 19.31
N MET A 155 -2.70 1.41 18.95
CA MET A 155 -2.21 1.64 17.59
C MET A 155 -0.79 2.19 17.70
N VAL A 156 -0.04 2.15 16.60
CA VAL A 156 1.29 2.76 16.50
C VAL A 156 1.20 4.12 15.82
N ILE A 157 2.00 5.07 16.32
CA ILE A 157 2.27 6.36 15.70
C ILE A 157 3.76 6.39 15.32
N LEU A 158 4.04 6.56 14.04
CA LEU A 158 5.38 6.74 13.48
C LEU A 158 5.46 8.14 12.83
N SER A 159 6.51 8.90 13.10
CA SER A 159 6.61 10.29 12.67
C SER A 159 8.02 10.65 12.21
N SER A 160 8.16 11.59 11.29
CA SER A 160 9.42 12.32 11.10
C SER A 160 9.68 13.34 12.23
N GLY A 161 8.72 13.50 13.13
CA GLY A 161 8.75 14.31 14.33
C GLY A 161 8.64 13.56 15.63
N ILE A 162 8.23 14.25 16.69
CA ILE A 162 7.88 13.60 17.96
C ILE A 162 6.48 12.98 17.83
N ALA A 163 6.42 11.66 17.69
CA ALA A 163 5.18 10.91 17.46
C ALA A 163 4.10 11.16 18.54
N GLN A 164 4.50 11.25 19.81
CA GLN A 164 3.54 11.49 20.90
C GLN A 164 2.79 12.83 20.76
N GLN A 165 3.36 13.83 20.08
CA GLN A 165 2.72 15.14 19.93
C GLN A 165 1.40 15.06 19.17
N LEU A 166 1.23 14.08 18.27
CA LEU A 166 -0.04 13.87 17.55
C LEU A 166 -1.24 13.79 18.50
N THR A 167 -1.02 13.24 19.71
CA THR A 167 -2.05 13.00 20.72
C THR A 167 -2.38 14.23 21.59
N ILE A 168 -1.67 15.34 21.43
CA ILE A 168 -1.75 16.51 22.31
C ILE A 168 -2.46 17.67 21.57
N PRO A 169 -3.72 18.00 21.92
CA PRO A 169 -4.48 19.05 21.25
C PRO A 169 -3.76 20.41 21.32
N GLY A 170 -3.68 21.09 20.18
CA GLY A 170 -3.10 22.43 20.07
C GLY A 170 -1.58 22.49 20.22
N GLN A 171 -0.90 21.34 20.31
CA GLN A 171 0.54 21.28 20.08
C GLN A 171 0.82 21.39 18.58
N TYR A 172 1.95 22.00 18.23
CA TYR A 172 2.44 21.97 16.85
C TYR A 172 3.24 20.69 16.67
N ALA A 173 2.73 19.74 15.88
CA ALA A 173 3.37 18.45 15.60
C ALA A 173 4.50 18.59 14.57
N SER A 174 5.37 19.60 14.75
CA SER A 174 6.64 19.68 14.03
C SER A 174 7.78 19.97 14.99
N THR A 175 8.76 19.07 14.98
CA THR A 175 9.95 19.02 15.81
C THR A 175 11.08 18.32 15.07
N SER A 176 12.06 19.10 14.61
CA SER A 176 13.28 18.58 13.98
C SER A 176 14.04 17.58 14.88
N HIS A 177 14.43 16.45 14.29
CA HIS A 177 15.25 15.40 14.89
C HIS A 177 16.67 15.40 14.35
N VAL A 178 17.54 16.22 14.93
CA VAL A 178 18.94 16.33 14.48
C VAL A 178 19.64 14.96 14.40
N GLY A 179 20.12 14.60 13.21
CA GLY A 179 21.13 13.56 13.00
C GLY A 179 20.61 12.24 12.46
N ASN A 180 19.36 12.18 12.01
CA ASN A 180 18.77 10.97 11.44
C ASN A 180 18.42 11.16 9.95
N ASP A 181 19.41 11.68 9.22
CA ASP A 181 19.27 12.13 7.83
C ASP A 181 20.11 11.22 6.92
N PRO A 182 19.60 10.05 6.51
CA PRO A 182 20.36 9.13 5.68
C PRO A 182 20.64 9.70 4.28
N LEU A 183 19.92 10.76 3.88
CA LEU A 183 19.92 11.42 2.56
C LEU A 183 19.45 10.50 1.42
N ASN A 184 19.96 9.27 1.35
CA ASN A 184 19.43 8.23 0.47
C ASN A 184 18.49 7.32 1.26
N LEU A 185 17.51 6.73 0.58
CA LEU A 185 16.66 5.70 1.17
C LEU A 185 17.50 4.49 1.61
N PRO A 186 17.41 4.05 2.87
CA PRO A 186 18.07 2.83 3.33
C PRO A 186 17.53 1.59 2.60
N ALA A 187 18.42 0.64 2.30
CA ALA A 187 18.03 -0.60 1.64
C ALA A 187 16.96 -1.37 2.46
N PRO A 188 16.00 -2.05 1.81
CA PRO A 188 15.89 -2.29 0.37
C PRO A 188 15.18 -1.18 -0.42
N LEU A 189 14.72 -0.10 0.23
CA LEU A 189 14.00 0.97 -0.45
C LEU A 189 14.87 1.57 -1.55
N THR A 190 14.27 1.81 -2.72
CA THR A 190 14.90 2.53 -3.82
C THR A 190 13.89 3.41 -4.51
N PRO A 191 14.25 4.65 -4.90
CA PRO A 191 13.38 5.49 -5.71
C PRO A 191 13.41 5.07 -7.18
N THR A 192 14.31 4.18 -7.59
CA THR A 192 14.49 3.82 -9.00
C THR A 192 13.27 3.05 -9.50
N PRO A 193 12.51 3.56 -10.48
CA PRO A 193 11.35 2.86 -11.01
C PRO A 193 11.78 1.64 -11.82
N VAL A 194 10.93 0.61 -11.88
CA VAL A 194 11.15 -0.53 -12.80
C VAL A 194 10.97 -0.15 -14.26
N ASP A 195 10.18 0.89 -14.54
CA ASP A 195 9.99 1.47 -15.86
C ASP A 195 10.19 2.98 -15.82
N ASN A 196 11.18 3.51 -16.54
CA ASN A 196 11.39 4.96 -16.65
C ASN A 196 10.23 5.69 -17.35
N GLY A 197 9.39 4.96 -18.09
CA GLY A 197 8.15 5.50 -18.64
C GLY A 197 7.02 5.62 -17.61
N LEU A 198 7.15 4.98 -16.45
CA LEU A 198 6.12 4.85 -15.41
C LEU A 198 4.80 4.23 -15.93
N MET A 199 4.88 3.44 -17.01
CA MET A 199 3.71 2.85 -17.68
C MET A 199 3.56 1.35 -17.41
N VAL A 200 4.65 0.68 -17.02
CA VAL A 200 4.69 -0.78 -16.81
C VAL A 200 5.16 -1.08 -15.40
N ASP A 201 4.29 -1.72 -14.62
CA ASP A 201 4.59 -2.23 -13.28
C ASP A 201 4.96 -3.72 -13.32
N CYS A 202 5.23 -4.28 -12.14
CA CYS A 202 5.53 -5.71 -12.01
C CYS A 202 4.30 -6.63 -12.20
N VAL A 203 3.07 -6.09 -12.13
CA VAL A 203 1.86 -6.85 -12.48
C VAL A 203 1.84 -7.12 -13.98
N ALA A 204 2.11 -6.09 -14.79
CA ALA A 204 2.16 -6.16 -16.23
C ALA A 204 3.38 -6.93 -16.74
N ASN A 205 4.52 -6.85 -16.04
CA ASN A 205 5.72 -7.60 -16.38
C ASN A 205 6.45 -8.14 -15.12
N PRO A 206 6.17 -9.38 -14.70
CA PRO A 206 6.81 -10.00 -13.53
C PRO A 206 8.33 -10.14 -13.60
N ASN A 207 8.95 -10.04 -14.79
CA ASN A 207 10.41 -10.08 -14.90
C ASN A 207 11.11 -8.82 -14.34
N LEU A 208 10.33 -7.79 -13.97
CA LEU A 208 10.82 -6.55 -13.36
C LEU A 208 10.96 -6.65 -11.84
N ILE A 209 10.45 -7.71 -11.22
CA ILE A 209 10.54 -7.89 -9.77
C ILE A 209 12.02 -7.92 -9.35
N GLY A 210 12.36 -7.11 -8.36
CA GLY A 210 13.72 -6.96 -7.87
C GLY A 210 14.63 -6.00 -8.66
N THR A 211 14.16 -5.41 -9.77
CA THR A 211 14.98 -4.47 -10.56
C THR A 211 14.84 -3.00 -10.14
N GLY A 212 13.87 -2.68 -9.31
CA GLY A 212 13.53 -1.32 -8.87
C GLY A 212 12.25 -1.31 -8.04
N ASP A 213 11.59 -0.16 -7.97
CA ASP A 213 10.27 0.03 -7.39
C ASP A 213 9.18 -0.43 -8.37
N CYS A 214 8.59 -1.59 -8.10
CA CYS A 214 7.53 -2.19 -8.91
C CYS A 214 6.31 -1.29 -9.09
N SER A 215 6.03 -0.38 -8.14
CA SER A 215 4.89 0.54 -8.24
C SER A 215 5.19 1.74 -9.15
N ASN A 216 6.47 2.03 -9.41
CA ASN A 216 6.95 3.25 -10.05
C ASN A 216 6.52 4.56 -9.34
N THR A 217 6.04 4.48 -8.09
CA THR A 217 5.37 5.64 -7.44
C THR A 217 6.34 6.56 -6.70
N ILE A 218 7.55 6.09 -6.35
CA ILE A 218 8.46 6.89 -5.52
C ILE A 218 9.22 7.96 -6.34
N GLN A 219 9.66 7.62 -7.56
CA GLN A 219 10.67 8.41 -8.30
C GLN A 219 10.28 9.86 -8.53
N GLU A 220 9.04 10.13 -8.95
CA GLU A 220 8.60 11.47 -9.31
C GLU A 220 8.64 12.42 -8.10
N GLN A 221 8.09 11.98 -6.96
CA GLN A 221 8.12 12.75 -5.71
C GLN A 221 9.56 12.86 -5.19
N TRP A 222 10.31 11.75 -5.14
CA TRP A 222 11.68 11.72 -4.66
C TRP A 222 12.60 12.70 -5.42
N SER A 223 12.43 12.80 -6.75
CA SER A 223 13.26 13.67 -7.61
C SER A 223 13.07 15.17 -7.36
N GLN A 224 12.02 15.56 -6.66
CA GLN A 224 11.75 16.95 -6.29
C GLN A 224 12.58 17.39 -5.08
N GLY A 225 13.08 16.42 -4.30
CA GLY A 225 13.89 16.68 -3.12
C GLY A 225 15.37 16.36 -3.28
N ASN A 226 16.11 16.54 -2.19
CA ASN A 226 17.55 16.28 -2.13
C ASN A 226 17.94 15.13 -1.18
N GLY A 227 16.98 14.56 -0.46
CA GLY A 227 17.17 13.39 0.36
C GLY A 227 16.11 13.21 1.44
N ALA A 228 16.24 12.11 2.18
CA ALA A 228 15.43 11.79 3.35
C ALA A 228 16.06 12.35 4.62
N TYR A 229 15.25 13.09 5.38
CA TYR A 229 15.58 13.69 6.67
C TYR A 229 14.62 13.20 7.74
N ASP A 230 15.07 13.25 9.00
CA ASP A 230 14.33 12.79 10.16
C ASP A 230 13.70 11.38 9.96
N TYR A 231 14.44 10.50 9.30
CA TYR A 231 13.96 9.23 8.78
C TYR A 231 13.63 8.21 9.88
N ALA A 232 12.40 7.74 9.97
CA ALA A 232 12.03 6.67 10.89
C ALA A 232 11.42 5.48 10.13
N GLU A 233 11.84 4.27 10.47
CA GLU A 233 11.28 3.03 9.93
C GLU A 233 10.99 1.97 10.99
N MET A 234 9.91 1.23 10.75
CA MET A 234 9.62 -0.06 11.34
C MET A 234 9.80 -1.14 10.27
N ARG A 235 10.61 -2.16 10.56
CA ARG A 235 10.98 -3.22 9.63
C ARG A 235 10.64 -4.57 10.19
N MET A 236 10.03 -5.42 9.36
CA MET A 236 9.81 -6.83 9.67
C MET A 236 10.27 -7.73 8.54
N THR A 237 10.89 -8.86 8.90
CA THR A 237 11.50 -9.83 7.98
C THR A 237 11.25 -11.24 8.48
N GLY A 238 11.02 -12.19 7.58
CA GLY A 238 10.84 -13.59 7.94
C GLY A 238 10.39 -14.41 6.74
N GLU A 239 9.87 -15.60 7.01
CA GLU A 239 9.17 -16.40 6.00
C GLU A 239 7.66 -16.07 6.04
N VAL A 240 7.00 -16.08 4.89
CA VAL A 240 5.54 -15.93 4.82
C VAL A 240 4.88 -17.21 5.38
N PRO A 241 3.85 -17.12 6.22
CA PRO A 241 3.14 -18.31 6.70
C PRO A 241 2.62 -19.17 5.54
N PHE A 242 2.83 -20.49 5.58
CA PHE A 242 2.41 -21.42 4.51
C PHE A 242 0.91 -21.38 4.17
N GLY A 243 0.06 -20.87 5.06
CA GLY A 243 -1.37 -20.73 4.83
C GLY A 243 -1.82 -19.36 4.32
N ALA A 244 -0.90 -18.40 4.14
CA ALA A 244 -1.19 -17.03 3.73
C ALA A 244 -0.69 -16.76 2.31
N THR A 245 -1.49 -16.05 1.51
CA THR A 245 -1.13 -15.62 0.14
C THR A 245 -1.10 -14.10 0.00
N GLY A 246 -1.43 -13.38 1.08
CA GLY A 246 -1.42 -11.93 1.14
C GLY A 246 -1.35 -11.44 2.59
N PHE A 247 -1.21 -10.13 2.73
CA PHE A 247 -1.39 -9.44 4.00
C PHE A 247 -2.16 -8.14 3.78
N SER A 248 -2.68 -7.59 4.87
CA SER A 248 -3.31 -6.27 4.90
C SER A 248 -2.94 -5.55 6.19
N TYR A 249 -2.94 -4.22 6.16
CA TYR A 249 -2.81 -3.39 7.34
C TYR A 249 -3.52 -2.05 7.12
N ASN A 250 -3.78 -1.35 8.22
CA ASN A 250 -4.41 -0.05 8.18
C ASN A 250 -3.41 1.07 8.45
N LEU A 251 -3.58 2.19 7.75
CA LEU A 251 -2.80 3.40 7.99
C LEU A 251 -3.66 4.66 7.89
N ALA A 252 -3.27 5.74 8.57
CA ALA A 252 -3.72 7.09 8.24
C ALA A 252 -2.54 8.05 8.29
N PHE A 253 -2.45 8.92 7.29
CA PHE A 253 -1.35 9.86 7.14
C PHE A 253 -1.79 11.29 7.48
N PHE A 254 -0.89 12.05 8.08
CA PHE A 254 -1.09 13.42 8.50
C PHE A 254 0.15 14.24 8.17
N SER A 255 -0.03 15.50 7.79
CA SER A 255 1.10 16.38 7.51
C SER A 255 0.84 17.81 7.99
N THR A 256 1.83 18.37 8.69
CA THR A 256 1.81 19.77 9.13
C THR A 256 2.15 20.76 8.01
N GLU A 257 2.58 20.25 6.85
CA GLU A 257 2.86 21.02 5.64
C GLU A 257 1.57 21.61 5.02
N TYR A 258 0.43 20.96 5.20
CA TYR A 258 -0.87 21.55 4.87
C TYR A 258 -1.20 22.71 5.82
N PRO A 259 -1.74 23.85 5.36
CA PRO A 259 -2.13 24.16 3.98
C PRO A 259 -1.04 24.81 3.13
N GLY A 260 0.10 25.16 3.73
CA GLY A 260 1.08 26.09 3.15
C GLY A 260 1.84 25.52 1.96
N PHE A 261 2.07 24.22 1.96
CA PHE A 261 2.92 23.51 0.99
C PHE A 261 2.16 22.53 0.10
N TYR A 262 0.83 22.52 0.19
CA TYR A 262 0.00 21.72 -0.71
C TYR A 262 0.25 22.11 -2.18
N GLN A 263 0.45 21.12 -3.06
CA GLN A 263 0.92 21.28 -4.45
C GLN A 263 2.32 21.88 -4.61
N SER A 264 3.14 21.86 -3.56
CA SER A 264 4.55 22.23 -3.65
C SER A 264 5.44 21.00 -3.87
N SER A 265 6.74 21.24 -4.06
CA SER A 265 7.76 20.20 -4.15
C SER A 265 8.25 19.69 -2.80
N PHE A 266 7.89 20.37 -1.72
CA PHE A 266 8.16 19.96 -0.35
C PHE A 266 6.96 19.11 0.07
N ASN A 267 7.14 17.79 0.03
CA ASN A 267 6.16 16.84 0.54
C ASN A 267 6.90 15.69 1.20
N ASP A 268 6.63 15.49 2.48
CA ASP A 268 7.07 14.32 3.20
C ASP A 268 6.42 13.06 2.63
N MET A 269 7.08 11.92 2.81
CA MET A 269 6.65 10.67 2.23
C MET A 269 6.49 9.59 3.29
N TYR A 270 5.39 8.86 3.19
CA TYR A 270 5.25 7.53 3.78
C TYR A 270 5.45 6.47 2.69
N ILE A 271 6.35 5.52 2.94
CA ILE A 271 6.62 4.39 2.06
C ILE A 271 6.41 3.10 2.84
N ALA A 272 5.54 2.25 2.33
CA ALA A 272 5.45 0.86 2.76
C ALA A 272 6.12 -0.02 1.72
N TRP A 273 7.35 -0.42 1.97
CA TRP A 273 8.13 -1.20 1.01
C TRP A 273 7.98 -2.69 1.26
N LEU A 274 7.56 -3.45 0.26
CA LEU A 274 7.58 -4.91 0.26
C LEU A 274 8.73 -5.40 -0.63
N GLN A 275 9.49 -6.37 -0.14
CA GLN A 275 10.40 -7.20 -0.94
C GLN A 275 9.98 -8.66 -0.78
N SER A 276 9.47 -9.26 -1.87
CA SER A 276 9.02 -10.63 -2.01
C SER A 276 9.22 -11.14 -3.44
N GLU A 277 8.94 -12.42 -3.71
CA GLU A 277 8.93 -13.01 -5.06
C GLU A 277 7.78 -12.48 -5.92
N LYS A 278 6.70 -11.94 -5.32
CA LYS A 278 5.57 -11.31 -6.05
C LYS A 278 5.76 -9.82 -6.31
N TRP A 279 6.50 -9.12 -5.46
CA TRP A 279 6.60 -7.66 -5.53
C TRP A 279 7.88 -7.16 -4.88
N THR A 280 8.51 -6.16 -5.49
CA THR A 280 9.61 -5.40 -4.86
C THR A 280 9.33 -3.92 -5.08
N GLY A 281 8.83 -3.21 -4.08
CA GLY A 281 8.41 -1.82 -4.27
C GLY A 281 7.48 -1.31 -3.19
N ASN A 282 7.02 -0.07 -3.37
CA ASN A 282 5.99 0.49 -2.51
C ASN A 282 4.66 -0.27 -2.68
N VAL A 283 3.94 -0.50 -1.59
CA VAL A 283 2.61 -1.13 -1.58
C VAL A 283 1.51 -0.15 -1.17
N SER A 284 1.86 1.06 -0.73
CA SER A 284 0.91 2.09 -0.31
C SER A 284 1.00 3.33 -1.19
N PHE A 285 0.04 3.47 -2.09
CA PHE A 285 -0.06 4.53 -3.08
C PHE A 285 -1.51 4.70 -3.52
N ASP A 286 -1.85 5.86 -4.09
CA ASP A 286 -3.19 6.14 -4.59
C ASP A 286 -3.45 5.61 -6.00
N ASP A 287 -4.69 5.72 -6.46
CA ASP A 287 -5.12 5.26 -7.79
C ASP A 287 -4.45 6.03 -8.95
N ASP A 288 -3.86 7.20 -8.68
CA ASP A 288 -3.12 8.01 -9.65
C ASP A 288 -1.62 7.65 -9.68
N GLY A 289 -1.19 6.67 -8.87
CA GLY A 289 0.21 6.24 -8.79
C GLY A 289 1.10 7.19 -7.98
N ALA A 290 0.53 7.99 -7.08
CA ALA A 290 1.30 8.80 -6.15
C ALA A 290 1.51 8.06 -4.82
N PRO A 291 2.69 8.18 -4.20
CA PRO A 291 2.96 7.62 -2.89
C PRO A 291 2.17 8.40 -1.83
N ILE A 292 1.88 7.76 -0.69
CA ILE A 292 1.21 8.44 0.43
C ILE A 292 2.08 9.62 0.89
N SER A 293 1.55 10.83 0.67
CA SER A 293 2.21 12.10 0.89
C SER A 293 1.14 13.21 0.96
N LEU A 294 1.56 14.45 1.20
CA LEU A 294 0.67 15.62 1.19
C LEU A 294 -0.16 15.75 -0.11
N ASN A 295 0.39 15.32 -1.25
CA ASN A 295 -0.26 15.45 -2.56
C ASN A 295 -0.99 14.18 -3.01
N ALA A 296 -1.02 13.13 -2.18
CA ALA A 296 -1.78 11.93 -2.49
C ALA A 296 -3.29 12.21 -2.54
N GLY A 297 -4.00 11.49 -3.41
CA GLY A 297 -5.44 11.56 -3.61
C GLY A 297 -6.30 11.20 -2.39
N PHE A 298 -5.68 10.80 -1.28
CA PHE A 298 -6.34 10.42 -0.03
C PHE A 298 -6.43 11.53 1.03
N LEU A 299 -5.95 12.74 0.75
CA LEU A 299 -6.06 13.84 1.71
C LEU A 299 -7.54 14.29 1.83
N ASP A 300 -8.27 13.69 2.76
CA ASP A 300 -9.72 13.89 2.97
C ASP A 300 -10.02 15.04 3.95
N TYR A 301 -9.32 15.07 5.08
CA TYR A 301 -9.61 15.96 6.19
C TYR A 301 -8.70 17.17 6.13
N LYS A 302 -9.27 18.34 5.82
CA LYS A 302 -8.55 19.61 5.63
C LYS A 302 -9.09 20.65 6.59
N ASP A 303 -8.29 21.07 7.56
CA ASP A 303 -8.70 21.98 8.64
C ASP A 303 -8.14 23.40 8.47
N ALA A 304 -7.69 23.76 7.27
CA ALA A 304 -7.25 25.12 6.95
C ALA A 304 -7.45 25.47 5.47
N PRO A 305 -7.85 26.71 5.14
CA PRO A 305 -8.13 27.07 3.76
C PRO A 305 -6.86 27.28 2.93
N ASN A 306 -6.94 26.95 1.64
CA ASN A 306 -5.92 27.25 0.63
C ASN A 306 -6.60 27.56 -0.73
N PRO A 307 -5.88 28.10 -1.74
CA PRO A 307 -6.48 28.50 -3.02
C PRO A 307 -6.70 27.33 -4.01
N TYR A 308 -6.27 26.12 -3.67
CA TYR A 308 -6.23 24.97 -4.59
C TYR A 308 -7.43 24.03 -4.41
N ASP A 309 -7.67 23.58 -3.18
CA ASP A 309 -8.60 22.48 -2.91
C ASP A 309 -9.57 22.71 -1.74
N CYS A 310 -9.34 23.75 -0.91
CA CYS A 310 -10.22 24.04 0.22
C CYS A 310 -10.42 25.55 0.43
N ASN A 311 -11.45 26.13 -0.20
CA ASN A 311 -11.82 27.52 0.02
C ASN A 311 -12.44 27.74 1.41
N ALA A 312 -12.22 28.91 2.00
CA ALA A 312 -12.81 29.26 3.29
C ALA A 312 -14.37 29.30 3.25
N PRO A 313 -15.07 28.80 4.28
CA PRO A 313 -14.53 28.14 5.48
C PRO A 313 -14.08 26.70 5.17
N CYS A 314 -12.88 26.36 5.65
CA CYS A 314 -12.31 25.03 5.56
C CYS A 314 -12.08 24.52 6.98
N THR A 315 -12.73 23.43 7.35
CA THR A 315 -12.67 22.85 8.69
C THR A 315 -12.79 21.33 8.60
N ALA A 316 -12.03 20.62 9.41
CA ALA A 316 -12.15 19.18 9.59
C ALA A 316 -12.35 18.85 11.08
N PRO A 317 -13.60 18.77 11.55
CA PRO A 317 -13.93 18.33 12.91
C PRO A 317 -13.28 17.00 13.30
N GLU A 318 -13.02 16.14 12.31
CA GLU A 318 -12.38 14.85 12.44
C GLU A 318 -10.97 14.90 13.05
N LEU A 319 -10.27 16.03 12.90
CA LEU A 319 -8.93 16.26 13.46
C LEU A 319 -8.96 16.91 14.85
N GLN A 320 -10.14 17.25 15.39
CA GLN A 320 -10.25 17.89 16.70
C GLN A 320 -9.70 17.02 17.83
N GLY A 321 -8.90 17.61 18.71
CA GLY A 321 -8.28 16.88 19.82
C GLY A 321 -6.99 16.17 19.44
N THR A 322 -6.42 16.49 18.28
CA THR A 322 -5.08 16.09 17.86
C THR A 322 -4.20 17.32 17.66
N ALA A 323 -2.91 17.14 17.43
CA ALA A 323 -2.04 18.23 16.99
C ALA A 323 -2.23 18.63 15.50
N MET A 324 -3.11 17.95 14.76
CA MET A 324 -3.38 18.22 13.34
C MET A 324 -4.52 19.22 13.11
N GLN A 325 -5.00 19.88 14.16
CA GLN A 325 -5.91 21.02 14.04
C GLN A 325 -5.23 22.16 13.28
N GLY A 326 -5.86 22.66 12.22
CA GLY A 326 -5.27 23.62 11.28
C GLY A 326 -4.40 23.00 10.18
N HIS A 327 -4.34 21.66 10.08
CA HIS A 327 -3.55 20.91 9.11
C HIS A 327 -4.44 19.95 8.31
N ALA A 328 -3.88 18.85 7.80
CA ALA A 328 -4.65 17.85 7.08
C ALA A 328 -4.22 16.41 7.40
N GLY A 329 -5.12 15.49 7.10
CA GLY A 329 -4.87 14.05 7.16
C GLY A 329 -5.83 13.25 6.31
N THR A 330 -5.55 11.97 6.18
CA THR A 330 -6.38 11.00 5.45
C THR A 330 -7.42 10.37 6.38
N LYS A 331 -8.43 9.72 5.81
CA LYS A 331 -9.16 8.67 6.53
C LYS A 331 -8.22 7.52 6.92
N TRP A 332 -8.72 6.58 7.71
CA TRP A 332 -8.14 5.24 7.70
C TRP A 332 -8.15 4.71 6.26
N LEU A 333 -7.00 4.22 5.83
CA LEU A 333 -6.80 3.51 4.59
C LEU A 333 -6.49 2.05 4.94
N THR A 334 -6.80 1.15 4.02
CA THR A 334 -6.38 -0.25 4.07
C THR A 334 -5.46 -0.50 2.90
N THR A 335 -4.23 -0.93 3.19
CA THR A 335 -3.32 -1.44 2.17
C THR A 335 -3.31 -2.97 2.22
N SER A 336 -3.43 -3.61 1.06
CA SER A 336 -3.30 -5.06 0.90
C SER A 336 -2.27 -5.38 -0.18
N ALA A 337 -1.48 -6.44 -0.01
CA ALA A 337 -0.53 -6.90 -1.02
C ALA A 337 -0.34 -8.42 -0.98
N GLY A 338 -0.09 -9.00 -2.15
CA GLY A 338 0.13 -10.44 -2.33
C GLY A 338 1.57 -10.88 -2.04
N VAL A 339 1.68 -12.10 -1.52
CA VAL A 339 2.92 -12.83 -1.24
C VAL A 339 2.77 -14.31 -1.65
N GLU A 340 3.88 -15.03 -1.77
CA GLU A 340 3.91 -16.49 -1.92
C GLU A 340 4.06 -17.19 -0.56
N PRO A 341 3.27 -18.23 -0.26
CA PRO A 341 3.42 -18.98 0.99
C PRO A 341 4.81 -19.61 1.12
N GLY A 342 5.48 -19.38 2.26
CA GLY A 342 6.79 -19.93 2.58
C GLY A 342 8.00 -19.22 1.95
N GLU A 343 7.80 -18.10 1.23
CA GLU A 343 8.91 -17.29 0.72
C GLU A 343 9.54 -16.41 1.82
N ASP A 344 10.79 -15.99 1.61
CA ASP A 344 11.38 -14.90 2.41
C ASP A 344 10.75 -13.56 2.01
N PHE A 345 10.38 -12.75 3.01
CA PHE A 345 9.86 -11.41 2.80
C PHE A 345 10.55 -10.36 3.67
N THR A 346 10.46 -9.10 3.23
CA THR A 346 10.74 -7.91 4.04
C THR A 346 9.65 -6.88 3.82
N ILE A 347 9.09 -6.35 4.91
CA ILE A 347 8.21 -5.18 4.89
C ILE A 347 8.85 -4.06 5.70
N VAL A 348 8.87 -2.85 5.15
CA VAL A 348 9.36 -1.64 5.83
C VAL A 348 8.28 -0.56 5.78
N PHE A 349 7.87 -0.07 6.94
CA PHE A 349 7.04 1.13 7.07
C PHE A 349 7.97 2.30 7.39
N ALA A 350 8.19 3.20 6.43
CA ALA A 350 9.11 4.32 6.55
C ALA A 350 8.37 5.64 6.41
N ILE A 351 8.75 6.63 7.22
CA ILE A 351 8.34 8.02 7.10
C ILE A 351 9.56 8.92 7.22
N PHE A 352 9.59 9.99 6.43
CA PHE A 352 10.69 10.95 6.43
C PHE A 352 10.27 12.26 5.78
N ASP A 353 10.99 13.31 6.15
CA ASP A 353 10.87 14.60 5.50
C ASP A 353 11.67 14.59 4.21
N LEU A 354 11.10 15.18 3.16
CA LEU A 354 11.77 15.27 1.87
C LEU A 354 12.44 16.64 1.72
N SER A 355 13.76 16.64 1.56
CA SER A 355 14.64 17.81 1.27
C SER A 355 15.19 18.59 2.47
N ASP A 356 14.45 18.67 3.57
CA ASP A 356 14.89 19.29 4.81
C ASP A 356 14.21 18.62 6.00
N ASN A 357 14.44 19.14 7.20
CA ASN A 357 13.89 18.64 8.47
C ASN A 357 12.93 19.65 9.11
N ILE A 358 12.17 20.36 8.28
CA ILE A 358 11.26 21.43 8.66
C ILE A 358 9.85 21.04 8.28
N LEU A 359 8.98 21.01 9.28
CA LEU A 359 7.64 20.43 9.20
C LEU A 359 7.71 18.92 9.14
N ASP A 360 6.78 18.30 9.84
CA ASP A 360 6.82 16.88 10.03
C ASP A 360 5.49 16.30 9.57
N SER A 361 5.58 15.02 9.22
CA SER A 361 4.46 14.18 8.91
C SER A 361 4.40 13.00 9.87
N VAL A 362 3.20 12.42 9.94
CA VAL A 362 2.88 11.36 10.87
C VAL A 362 2.05 10.31 10.16
N VAL A 363 2.34 9.05 10.41
CA VAL A 363 1.47 7.92 10.05
C VAL A 363 1.06 7.20 11.32
N ILE A 364 -0.23 6.86 11.41
CA ILE A 364 -0.69 5.86 12.37
C ILE A 364 -0.85 4.52 11.65
N LEU A 365 -0.48 3.43 12.31
CA LEU A 365 -0.48 2.07 11.79
C LEU A 365 -1.24 1.16 12.75
N ASP A 366 -2.03 0.23 12.20
CA ASP A 366 -2.80 -0.72 13.00
C ASP A 366 -3.23 -1.96 12.18
N ASN A 367 -3.70 -3.00 12.86
CA ASN A 367 -4.44 -4.14 12.30
C ASN A 367 -3.71 -4.87 11.15
N PHE A 368 -2.41 -5.17 11.33
CA PHE A 368 -1.69 -6.03 10.40
C PHE A 368 -2.22 -7.46 10.50
N SER A 369 -2.59 -8.03 9.36
CA SER A 369 -3.11 -9.40 9.30
C SER A 369 -2.61 -10.13 8.06
N TRP A 370 -2.20 -11.37 8.27
CA TRP A 370 -2.04 -12.32 7.17
C TRP A 370 -3.41 -12.73 6.65
N ASN A 371 -3.55 -12.82 5.34
CA ASN A 371 -4.80 -13.16 4.69
C ASN A 371 -4.54 -14.04 3.46
N CYS A 372 -5.60 -14.28 2.70
CA CYS A 372 -5.56 -15.13 1.50
C CYS A 372 -5.90 -14.37 0.23
N GLU A 373 -5.73 -13.04 0.27
CA GLU A 373 -5.93 -12.13 -0.84
C GLU A 373 -4.58 -11.81 -1.48
N GLY A 374 -4.10 -12.72 -2.34
CA GLY A 374 -2.79 -12.60 -2.99
C GLY A 374 -2.75 -11.70 -4.22
N GLY A 375 -3.54 -10.64 -4.24
CA GLY A 375 -3.65 -9.69 -5.35
C GLY A 375 -2.47 -8.73 -5.47
N PRO A 376 -2.44 -7.89 -6.52
CA PRO A 376 -1.48 -6.80 -6.60
C PRO A 376 -1.70 -5.81 -5.44
N PRO A 377 -0.68 -5.02 -5.07
CA PRO A 377 -0.83 -4.01 -4.04
C PRO A 377 -1.95 -3.01 -4.38
N ILE A 378 -2.81 -2.74 -3.40
CA ILE A 378 -3.87 -1.74 -3.48
C ILE A 378 -3.97 -0.99 -2.16
N THR A 379 -4.33 0.29 -2.22
CA THR A 379 -4.70 1.07 -1.04
C THR A 379 -6.06 1.70 -1.26
N VAL A 380 -6.98 1.52 -0.32
CA VAL A 380 -8.35 2.01 -0.42
C VAL A 380 -8.78 2.69 0.87
N PRO A 381 -9.69 3.67 0.83
CA PRO A 381 -10.33 4.17 2.04
C PRO A 381 -11.06 3.05 2.79
N GLY A 382 -10.83 2.98 4.11
CA GLY A 382 -11.42 2.00 5.02
C GLY A 382 -12.84 2.31 5.47
#